data_AF-A0AAD5BC88-F1
#
_entry.id   AF-A0AAD5BC88-F1
#
_cell.length_a   1.000
_cell.length_b   1.000
_cell.length_c   1.000
_cell.angle_alpha   90.00
_cell.angle_beta   90.00
_cell.angle_gamma   90.00
#
_symmetry.space_group_name_H-M   'P 1'
#
loop_
_entity.id
_entity.type
_entity.pdbx_description
1 polymer ?
#
loop_
_entity_poly.entity_id
_entity_poly.type
_entity_poly.pdbx_seq_one_letter_code
_entity_poly.pdbx_strand_id
1 'polypeptide(L)'
;MHFVSETGESIEFESYIIPDDLLEEGQLRLLDTDTSIVVPVDTHIRFVVTANDVIHCFTIPSLGIKIDATPGRLNQVSALIQRTGVYYGQCSELCGVNHALMPIKLECVSISDFIE
;
A
#
# COMPACT_ATOMS: atom_id res chain seq x y z
N MET A 1 -4.44 1.75 -7.96
CA MET A 1 -3.34 1.03 -8.64
C MET A 1 -3.85 0.74 -10.05
N HIS A 2 -3.14 1.06 -11.14
CA HIS A 2 -3.66 0.84 -12.50
C HIS A 2 -2.92 -0.32 -13.17
N PHE A 3 -3.17 -1.53 -12.67
CA PHE A 3 -2.87 -2.76 -13.41
C PHE A 3 -4.14 -3.25 -14.06
N VAL A 4 -3.98 -3.85 -15.23
CA VAL A 4 -5.08 -4.30 -16.06
C VAL A 4 -5.10 -5.82 -16.00
N SER A 5 -6.27 -6.41 -15.72
CA SER A 5 -6.50 -7.85 -15.76
C SER A 5 -6.34 -8.41 -17.18
N GLU A 6 -6.31 -9.74 -17.32
CA GLU A 6 -6.35 -10.40 -18.64
C GLU A 6 -7.58 -10.00 -19.47
N THR A 7 -8.67 -9.59 -18.82
CA THR A 7 -9.91 -9.15 -19.47
C THR A 7 -9.89 -7.68 -19.91
N GLY A 8 -8.83 -6.93 -19.59
CA GLY A 8 -8.73 -5.51 -19.95
C GLY A 8 -9.31 -4.55 -18.90
N GLU A 9 -9.68 -5.04 -17.71
CA GLU A 9 -10.30 -4.26 -16.64
C GLU A 9 -9.27 -3.81 -15.60
N SER A 10 -9.51 -2.66 -14.96
CA SER A 10 -8.61 -2.20 -13.89
C SER A 10 -8.79 -3.04 -12.63
N ILE A 11 -7.66 -3.41 -12.01
CA ILE A 11 -7.66 -4.13 -10.74
C ILE A 11 -7.71 -3.11 -9.59
N GLU A 12 -8.73 -3.23 -8.75
CA GLU A 12 -8.92 -2.41 -7.55
C GLU A 12 -9.39 -3.27 -6.38
N PHE A 13 -8.97 -2.89 -5.18
CA PHE A 13 -9.38 -3.51 -3.93
C PHE A 13 -9.18 -2.51 -2.78
N GLU A 14 -9.85 -2.80 -1.66
CA GLU A 14 -9.68 -2.09 -0.40
C GLU A 14 -8.80 -2.94 0.52
N SER A 15 -7.95 -2.27 1.32
CA SER A 15 -7.04 -2.91 2.26
C SER A 15 -7.33 -2.37 3.66
N TYR A 16 -7.79 -3.25 4.54
CA TYR A 16 -8.14 -2.95 5.91
C TYR A 16 -7.20 -3.63 6.89
N ILE A 17 -6.96 -2.98 8.03
CA ILE A 17 -6.23 -3.57 9.16
C ILE A 17 -6.93 -4.84 9.65
N ILE A 18 -6.16 -5.87 9.97
CA ILE A 18 -6.70 -7.06 10.64
C ILE A 18 -7.01 -6.71 12.11
N PRO A 19 -8.26 -6.86 12.57
CA PRO A 19 -8.62 -6.63 13.97
C PRO A 19 -7.87 -7.54 14.94
N ASP A 20 -7.56 -7.05 16.15
CA ASP A 20 -6.75 -7.78 17.15
C ASP A 20 -7.33 -9.16 17.53
N ASP A 21 -8.65 -9.34 17.47
CA ASP A 21 -9.35 -10.60 17.74
C ASP A 21 -9.34 -11.60 16.58
N LEU A 22 -8.98 -11.14 15.37
CA LEU A 22 -8.84 -11.95 14.17
C LEU A 22 -7.37 -12.20 13.77
N LEU A 23 -6.41 -11.67 14.55
CA LEU A 23 -4.99 -11.90 14.29
C LEU A 23 -4.61 -13.36 14.49
N GLU A 24 -3.94 -13.91 13.48
CA GLU A 24 -3.34 -15.25 13.52
C GLU A 24 -1.91 -15.20 14.09
N GLU A 25 -1.42 -16.34 14.59
CA GLU A 25 -0.07 -16.44 15.12
C GLU A 25 0.97 -16.10 14.04
N GLY A 26 1.83 -15.10 14.32
CA GLY A 26 2.84 -14.60 13.39
C GLY A 26 2.45 -13.30 12.68
N GLN A 27 1.18 -12.88 12.71
CA GLN A 27 0.75 -11.59 12.18
C GLN A 27 1.15 -10.43 13.10
N LEU A 28 1.45 -9.29 12.48
CA LEU A 28 1.89 -8.08 13.15
C LEU A 28 0.69 -7.19 13.51
N ARG A 29 0.42 -7.08 14.81
CA ARG A 29 -0.58 -6.17 15.35
C ARG A 29 -0.37 -4.74 14.85
N LEU A 30 -1.45 -4.09 14.38
CA LEU A 30 -1.47 -2.75 13.79
C LEU A 30 -0.76 -2.57 12.44
N LEU A 31 -0.19 -3.62 11.85
CA LEU A 31 0.56 -3.53 10.59
C LEU A 31 0.02 -4.45 9.50
N ASP A 32 -0.41 -5.65 9.85
CA ASP A 32 -1.00 -6.55 8.86
C ASP A 32 -2.40 -6.11 8.44
N THR A 33 -2.65 -6.29 7.15
CA THR A 33 -3.90 -6.00 6.47
C THR A 33 -4.47 -7.26 5.85
N ASP A 34 -5.77 -7.26 5.59
CA ASP A 34 -6.49 -8.35 4.93
C ASP A 34 -6.02 -8.61 3.48
N THR A 35 -5.68 -7.54 2.76
CA THR A 35 -5.10 -7.57 1.41
C THR A 35 -3.81 -6.76 1.38
N SER A 36 -2.89 -7.11 0.47
CA SER A 36 -1.60 -6.43 0.32
C SER A 36 -1.43 -5.86 -1.09
N ILE A 37 -0.68 -4.76 -1.19
CA ILE A 37 -0.27 -4.21 -2.48
C ILE A 37 0.90 -5.05 -2.99
N VAL A 38 0.65 -5.89 -4.00
CA VAL A 38 1.70 -6.72 -4.59
C VAL A 38 2.37 -5.97 -5.75
N VAL A 39 3.70 -5.94 -5.81
CA VAL A 39 4.45 -5.27 -6.87
C VAL A 39 5.69 -6.07 -7.29
N PRO A 40 6.14 -5.97 -8.56
CA PRO A 40 7.33 -6.67 -9.01
C PRO A 40 8.61 -5.98 -8.54
N VAL A 41 9.61 -6.79 -8.17
CA VAL A 41 11.00 -6.35 -7.92
C VAL A 41 11.66 -5.82 -9.20
N ASP A 42 12.68 -4.97 -9.05
CA ASP A 42 13.51 -4.41 -10.13
C ASP A 42 12.74 -3.70 -11.25
N THR A 43 11.53 -3.23 -10.94
CA THR A 43 10.66 -2.49 -11.85
C THR A 43 10.41 -1.08 -11.32
N HIS A 44 10.54 -0.07 -12.19
CA HIS A 44 10.17 1.30 -11.84
C HIS A 44 8.66 1.43 -11.71
N ILE A 45 8.17 1.56 -10.48
CA ILE A 45 6.75 1.69 -10.16
C ILE A 45 6.45 3.16 -9.89
N ARG A 46 5.37 3.67 -10.48
CA ARG A 46 4.82 5.00 -10.18
C ARG A 46 3.59 4.85 -9.29
N PHE A 47 3.68 5.36 -8.07
CA PHE A 47 2.53 5.51 -7.20
C PHE A 47 1.88 6.86 -7.48
N VAL A 48 0.57 6.85 -7.77
CA VAL A 48 -0.26 8.06 -7.85
C VAL A 48 -1.22 8.00 -6.67
N VAL A 49 -1.14 9.01 -5.80
CA VAL A 49 -1.77 9.03 -4.49
C VAL A 49 -2.67 10.26 -4.38
N THR A 50 -3.90 10.04 -3.91
CA THR A 50 -4.91 11.07 -3.61
C THR A 50 -5.80 10.55 -2.49
N ALA A 51 -6.59 11.42 -1.88
CA ALA A 51 -7.63 11.05 -0.94
C ALA A 51 -9.02 11.44 -1.48
N ASN A 52 -10.07 10.86 -0.88
CA ASN A 52 -11.46 11.12 -1.24
C ASN A 52 -12.19 11.98 -0.19
N ASP A 53 -11.67 12.05 1.04
CA ASP A 53 -12.33 12.69 2.19
C ASP A 53 -11.45 13.79 2.81
N VAL A 54 -10.52 13.44 3.68
CA VAL A 54 -9.57 14.32 4.37
C VAL A 54 -8.16 14.05 3.86
N ILE A 55 -7.18 14.76 4.39
CA ILE A 55 -5.78 14.49 4.03
C ILE A 55 -5.32 13.23 4.76
N HIS A 56 -4.72 12.32 4.00
CA HIS A 56 -3.96 11.17 4.53
C HIS A 56 -2.51 11.28 4.04
N CYS A 57 -1.65 10.33 4.39
CA CYS A 57 -0.28 10.29 3.87
C CYS A 57 0.16 8.85 3.61
N PHE A 58 0.47 8.54 2.34
CA PHE A 58 0.98 7.24 1.93
C PHE A 58 2.48 7.17 2.25
N THR A 59 2.83 6.39 3.26
CA THR A 59 4.19 6.34 3.80
C THR A 59 4.67 4.91 3.95
N ILE A 60 5.79 4.57 3.31
CA ILE A 60 6.53 3.31 3.49
C ILE A 60 7.99 3.68 3.77
N PRO A 61 8.40 3.76 5.06
CA PRO A 61 9.70 4.32 5.44
C PRO A 61 10.90 3.57 4.85
N SER A 62 10.81 2.24 4.76
CA SER A 62 11.86 1.38 4.21
C SER A 62 12.07 1.55 2.70
N LEU A 63 11.10 2.14 2.00
CA LEU A 63 11.20 2.54 0.59
C LEU A 63 11.52 4.03 0.44
N GLY A 64 11.64 4.79 1.53
CA GLY A 64 11.84 6.23 1.49
C GLY A 64 10.64 7.00 0.92
N ILE A 65 9.45 6.39 0.91
CA ILE A 65 8.23 7.00 0.38
C ILE A 65 7.48 7.68 1.53
N LYS A 66 7.20 8.96 1.37
CA LYS A 66 6.24 9.72 2.18
C LYS A 66 5.58 10.76 1.29
N ILE A 67 4.30 10.60 1.00
CA ILE A 67 3.57 11.49 0.10
C ILE A 67 2.13 11.69 0.55
N ASP A 68 1.72 12.95 0.65
CA ASP A 68 0.38 13.29 1.12
C ASP A 68 -0.67 12.91 0.08
N ALA A 69 -1.76 12.33 0.56
CA ALA A 69 -2.97 12.06 -0.17
C ALA A 69 -3.94 13.21 0.08
N THR A 70 -3.95 14.22 -0.79
CA THR A 70 -4.80 15.42 -0.62
C THR A 70 -6.04 15.32 -1.52
N PRO A 71 -7.26 15.53 -0.99
CA PRO A 71 -8.47 15.55 -1.83
C PRO A 71 -8.36 16.58 -2.95
N GLY A 72 -8.69 16.16 -4.18
CA GLY A 72 -8.62 17.02 -5.37
C GLY A 72 -7.22 17.22 -5.97
N ARG A 73 -6.18 16.53 -5.46
CA ARG A 73 -4.81 16.60 -5.98
C ARG A 73 -4.20 15.21 -6.17
N LEU A 74 -3.75 14.92 -7.38
CA LEU A 74 -2.97 13.73 -7.70
C LEU A 74 -1.48 13.99 -7.45
N ASN A 75 -0.95 13.43 -6.38
CA ASN A 75 0.49 13.43 -6.11
C ASN A 75 1.13 12.15 -6.66
N GLN A 76 2.39 12.22 -7.10
CA GLN A 76 3.09 11.06 -7.65
C GLN A 76 4.49 10.89 -7.06
N VAL A 77 4.90 9.64 -6.88
CA VAL A 77 6.27 9.25 -6.49
C VAL A 77 6.67 7.99 -7.26
N SER A 78 7.95 7.87 -7.59
CA SER A 78 8.48 6.68 -8.25
C SER A 78 9.36 5.91 -7.27
N ALA A 79 9.29 4.58 -7.31
CA ALA A 79 10.17 3.71 -6.54
C ALA A 79 10.72 2.59 -7.43
N LEU A 80 11.94 2.16 -7.11
CA LEU A 80 12.55 0.94 -7.63
C LEU A 80 12.89 0.07 -6.42
N ILE A 81 12.20 -1.04 -6.27
CA ILE A 81 12.39 -1.95 -5.12
C ILE A 81 13.38 -3.03 -5.55
N GLN A 82 14.54 -3.09 -4.88
CA GLN A 82 15.69 -3.89 -5.30
C GLN A 82 15.78 -5.27 -4.62
N ARG A 83 14.85 -5.59 -3.72
CA ARG A 83 14.81 -6.86 -3.01
C ARG A 83 13.36 -7.27 -2.80
N THR A 84 13.09 -8.55 -2.92
CA THR A 84 11.79 -9.13 -2.59
C THR A 84 11.55 -9.07 -1.08
N GLY A 85 10.28 -9.09 -0.68
CA GLY A 85 9.88 -9.12 0.73
C GLY A 85 8.66 -8.25 1.03
N VAL A 86 8.31 -8.16 2.31
CA VAL A 86 7.17 -7.38 2.80
C VAL A 86 7.65 -6.06 3.38
N TYR A 87 6.98 -4.98 3.00
CA TYR A 87 7.28 -3.61 3.37
C TYR A 87 6.04 -3.00 4.03
N TYR A 88 6.20 -2.59 5.29
CA TYR A 88 5.11 -1.99 6.05
C TYR A 88 5.22 -0.46 6.09
N GLY A 89 4.06 0.15 6.16
CA GLY A 89 3.84 1.58 6.24
C GLY A 89 2.63 1.91 7.10
N GLN A 90 2.45 3.19 7.42
CA GLN A 90 1.28 3.69 8.14
C GLN A 90 0.93 5.08 7.65
N CYS A 91 -0.35 5.45 7.78
CA CYS A 91 -0.78 6.83 7.57
C CYS A 91 0.03 7.78 8.45
N SER A 92 0.66 8.79 7.85
CA SER A 92 1.53 9.76 8.54
C SER A 92 0.99 11.20 8.56
N GLU A 93 -0.32 11.36 8.35
CA GLU A 93 -1.05 12.62 8.45
C GLU A 93 -2.35 12.40 9.23
N LEU A 94 -2.64 13.25 10.22
CA LEU A 94 -3.77 13.04 11.14
C LEU A 94 -5.11 13.09 10.38
N CYS A 95 -5.76 11.93 10.27
CA CYS A 95 -6.97 11.76 9.46
C CYS A 95 -8.25 11.43 10.25
N GLY A 96 -8.20 11.43 11.59
CA GLY A 96 -9.37 11.22 12.45
C GLY A 96 -9.15 10.19 13.57
N VAL A 97 -10.24 9.66 14.12
CA VAL A 97 -10.22 8.76 15.30
C VAL A 97 -9.42 7.47 15.03
N ASN A 98 -9.58 6.90 13.83
CA ASN A 98 -8.93 5.65 13.44
C ASN A 98 -7.58 5.87 12.74
N HIS A 99 -6.96 7.04 12.89
CA HIS A 99 -5.71 7.39 12.21
C HIS A 99 -4.58 6.36 12.44
N ALA A 100 -4.49 5.79 13.66
CA ALA A 100 -3.50 4.77 13.99
C ALA A 100 -3.80 3.38 13.38
N LEU A 101 -5.01 3.17 12.85
CA LEU A 101 -5.52 1.88 12.37
C LEU A 101 -5.56 1.82 10.83
N MET A 102 -4.70 2.59 10.17
CA MET A 102 -4.58 2.64 8.71
C MET A 102 -3.15 2.27 8.25
N PRO A 103 -2.75 0.99 8.39
CA PRO A 103 -1.48 0.52 7.89
C PRO A 103 -1.49 0.31 6.37
N ILE A 104 -0.29 0.20 5.82
CA ILE A 104 -0.03 -0.12 4.42
C ILE A 104 0.88 -1.35 4.42
N LYS A 105 0.47 -2.41 3.73
CA LYS A 105 1.27 -3.61 3.49
C LYS A 105 1.58 -3.72 2.00
N LEU A 106 2.85 -3.73 1.66
CA LEU A 106 3.33 -3.89 0.29
C LEU A 106 4.20 -5.14 0.19
N GLU A 107 3.87 -6.03 -0.73
CA GLU A 107 4.62 -7.24 -1.01
C GLU A 107 5.37 -7.07 -2.32
N CYS A 108 6.70 -7.13 -2.26
CA CYS A 108 7.55 -7.10 -3.43
C CYS A 108 7.94 -8.54 -3.79
N VAL A 109 7.44 -9.00 -4.93
CA VAL A 109 7.60 -10.38 -5.41
C VAL A 109 8.38 -10.41 -6.72
N SER A 110 8.73 -11.62 -7.18
CA SER A 110 9.36 -11.77 -8.50
C SER A 110 8.36 -11.41 -9.60
N ILE A 111 8.85 -11.07 -10.80
CA ILE A 111 7.94 -10.73 -11.90
C ILE A 111 7.07 -11.92 -12.34
N SER A 112 7.54 -13.16 -12.16
CA SER A 112 6.72 -14.35 -12.42
C SER A 112 5.55 -14.44 -11.45
N ASP A 113 5.81 -14.29 -10.15
CA ASP A 113 4.76 -14.39 -9.12
C ASP A 113 3.79 -13.20 -9.18
N PHE A 114 4.20 -12.06 -9.76
CA PHE A 114 3.34 -10.90 -9.95
C PHE A 114 2.34 -11.07 -11.10
N ILE A 115 2.65 -11.91 -12.09
CA ILE A 115 1.81 -12.11 -13.29
C ILE A 115 0.84 -13.28 -13.11
N GLU A 116 1.13 -14.21 -12.19
CA GLU A 116 0.21 -15.27 -11.76
C GLU A 116 -1.05 -14.71 -11.08
#